data_AF-A0A372MJ75-F1
#
_entry.id   AF-A0A372MJ75-F1
#
_cell.length_a   1.000
_cell.length_b   1.000
_cell.length_c   1.000
_cell.angle_alpha   90.00
_cell.angle_beta   90.00
_cell.angle_gamma   90.00
#
_symmetry.space_group_name_H-M   'P 1'
#
loop_
_entity.id
_entity.type
_entity.pdbx_description
1 polymer ?
#
loop_
_entity_poly.entity_id
_entity_poly.type
_entity_poly.pdbx_seq_one_letter_code
_entity_poly.pdbx_strand_id
1 'polypeptide(L)'
;MGKPRSWDKDHRTVSLSVEPQMHLPDGPLLLAVSDDDFSCNMTLSSSGNHVFAGVCFYHLDTDYIGIGISTESLEIHVMINGFLNYSRIPLKEGSNQAIWSMKRRGSHLSIGYRRQSSDSVTWVGSYTLPGIQKSVSFGPYFANEGSEDAKASMSALDYKKEI
;
A
#
# COMPACT_ATOMS: atom_id res chain seq x y z
N MET A 1 -19.79 8.08 -25.88
CA MET A 1 -19.00 8.03 -24.62
C MET A 1 -19.98 8.04 -23.46
N GLY A 2 -20.11 6.94 -22.73
CA GLY A 2 -21.08 6.80 -21.63
C GLY A 2 -20.62 7.55 -20.39
N LYS A 3 -21.49 8.40 -19.82
CA LYS A 3 -21.28 8.98 -18.49
C LYS A 3 -21.53 7.93 -17.42
N PRO A 4 -20.78 7.93 -16.30
CA PRO A 4 -21.07 7.06 -15.16
C PRO A 4 -22.45 7.38 -14.56
N ARG A 5 -23.14 6.33 -14.07
CA ARG A 5 -24.50 6.43 -13.51
C ARG A 5 -24.58 7.25 -12.22
N SER A 6 -23.48 7.45 -11.50
CA SER A 6 -23.39 8.35 -10.35
C SER A 6 -21.94 8.73 -10.09
N TRP A 7 -21.71 9.97 -9.65
CA TRP A 7 -20.42 10.52 -9.24
C TRP A 7 -20.65 11.35 -7.98
N ASP A 8 -19.81 11.12 -6.97
CA ASP A 8 -19.72 11.95 -5.77
C ASP A 8 -18.27 12.42 -5.64
N LYS A 9 -18.07 13.71 -5.37
CA LYS A 9 -16.74 14.34 -5.37
C LYS A 9 -16.38 14.79 -3.96
N ASP A 10 -15.83 13.88 -3.19
CA ASP A 10 -15.10 14.23 -1.99
C ASP A 10 -13.63 14.47 -2.36
N HIS A 11 -13.20 15.74 -2.39
CA HIS A 11 -11.81 16.12 -2.64
C HIS A 11 -10.83 15.64 -1.56
N ARG A 12 -11.32 15.05 -0.47
CA ARG A 12 -10.52 14.56 0.66
C ARG A 12 -10.23 13.06 0.59
N THR A 13 -10.93 12.33 -0.28
CA THR A 13 -10.84 10.88 -0.35
C THR A 13 -10.62 10.43 -1.78
N VAL A 14 -9.60 9.62 -2.01
CA VAL A 14 -9.45 8.88 -3.27
C VAL A 14 -10.08 7.51 -3.06
N SER A 15 -11.07 7.13 -3.85
CA SER A 15 -11.71 5.81 -3.80
C SER A 15 -11.68 5.15 -5.17
N LEU A 16 -11.52 3.82 -5.20
CA LEU A 16 -11.50 3.02 -6.41
C LEU A 16 -12.24 1.69 -6.23
N SER A 17 -12.62 1.09 -7.35
CA SER A 17 -13.06 -0.31 -7.41
C SER A 17 -11.83 -1.19 -7.65
N VAL A 18 -11.66 -2.21 -6.83
CA VAL A 18 -10.61 -3.24 -6.95
C VAL A 18 -11.27 -4.47 -7.54
N GLU A 19 -10.91 -4.79 -8.78
CA GLU A 19 -11.50 -5.94 -9.49
C GLU A 19 -11.03 -7.26 -8.86
N PRO A 20 -11.82 -8.34 -8.98
CA PRO A 20 -11.42 -9.68 -8.56
C PRO A 20 -10.07 -10.10 -9.11
N GLN A 21 -9.30 -10.83 -8.31
CA GLN A 21 -7.98 -11.37 -8.65
C GLN A 21 -6.90 -10.32 -8.98
N MET A 22 -7.15 -9.05 -8.67
CA MET A 22 -6.17 -7.98 -8.82
C MET A 22 -5.08 -8.09 -7.75
N HIS A 23 -3.82 -8.02 -8.18
CA HIS A 23 -2.63 -8.12 -7.33
C HIS A 23 -1.50 -7.23 -7.86
N LEU A 24 -0.44 -7.04 -7.08
CA LEU A 24 0.77 -6.38 -7.55
C LEU A 24 1.58 -7.32 -8.47
N PRO A 25 2.17 -6.83 -9.58
CA PRO A 25 2.19 -5.43 -10.02
C PRO A 25 1.02 -5.06 -10.96
N ASP A 26 0.12 -5.99 -11.27
CA ASP A 26 -0.88 -5.88 -12.33
C ASP A 26 -2.10 -4.98 -12.00
N GLY A 27 -2.17 -4.43 -10.79
CA GLY A 27 -3.19 -3.48 -10.35
C GLY A 27 -2.84 -2.00 -10.60
N PRO A 28 -3.82 -1.08 -10.52
CA PRO A 28 -3.57 0.35 -10.66
C PRO A 28 -2.72 0.87 -9.50
N LEU A 29 -1.61 1.52 -9.82
CA LEU A 29 -0.70 2.13 -8.85
C LEU A 29 -0.88 3.65 -8.81
N LEU A 30 -1.11 4.17 -7.60
CA LEU A 30 -1.16 5.61 -7.35
C LEU A 30 0.14 6.05 -6.67
N LEU A 31 1.17 6.32 -7.46
CA LEU A 31 2.52 6.53 -6.93
C LEU A 31 2.93 7.99 -6.95
N ALA A 32 3.55 8.44 -5.87
CA ALA A 32 4.43 9.59 -5.84
C ALA A 32 5.87 9.12 -6.08
N VAL A 33 6.73 10.02 -6.56
CA VAL A 33 8.17 9.76 -6.76
C VAL A 33 8.96 10.68 -5.87
N SER A 34 9.99 10.15 -5.20
CA SER A 34 10.93 10.94 -4.42
C SER A 34 12.35 10.45 -4.61
N ASP A 35 13.27 11.39 -4.68
CA ASP A 35 14.73 11.25 -4.71
C ASP A 35 15.36 11.58 -3.35
N ASP A 36 14.57 12.13 -2.42
CA ASP A 36 14.98 12.50 -1.06
C ASP A 36 14.65 11.43 0.00
N ASP A 37 15.21 11.61 1.19
CA ASP A 37 14.77 10.94 2.40
C ASP A 37 13.44 11.53 2.88
N PHE A 38 12.55 10.66 3.37
CA PHE A 38 11.22 11.08 3.77
C PHE A 38 10.58 10.16 4.81
N SER A 39 9.54 10.69 5.45
CA SER A 39 8.51 9.92 6.11
C SER A 39 7.15 10.23 5.48
N CYS A 40 6.31 9.20 5.33
CA CYS A 40 4.96 9.35 4.78
C CYS A 40 3.98 8.49 5.56
N ASN A 41 2.83 9.06 5.92
CA ASN A 41 1.72 8.32 6.51
C ASN A 41 0.51 8.37 5.58
N MET A 42 -0.20 7.24 5.46
CA MET A 42 -1.41 7.14 4.65
C MET A 42 -2.49 6.38 5.41
N THR A 43 -3.71 6.92 5.44
CA THR A 43 -4.87 6.20 5.98
C THR A 43 -5.59 5.51 4.85
N LEU A 44 -5.55 4.18 4.84
CA LEU A 44 -6.12 3.34 3.79
C LEU A 44 -7.23 2.46 4.36
N SER A 45 -8.24 2.21 3.54
CA SER A 45 -9.32 1.27 3.87
C SER A 45 -9.80 0.46 2.68
N SER A 46 -10.34 -0.73 2.96
CA SER A 46 -10.96 -1.64 1.99
C SER A 46 -12.29 -2.17 2.49
N SER A 47 -13.18 -2.57 1.57
CA SER A 47 -14.41 -3.29 1.89
C SER A 47 -14.29 -4.74 1.44
N GLY A 48 -14.38 -5.68 2.36
CA GLY A 48 -14.39 -7.12 2.06
C GLY A 48 -13.21 -7.85 2.67
N ASN A 49 -13.42 -9.11 3.06
CA ASN A 49 -12.44 -9.86 3.85
C ASN A 49 -11.19 -10.27 3.05
N HIS A 50 -11.31 -10.35 1.73
CA HIS A 50 -10.25 -10.78 0.81
C HIS A 50 -9.59 -9.60 0.10
N VAL A 51 -9.78 -8.39 0.62
CA VAL A 51 -9.29 -7.16 -0.01
C VAL A 51 -8.22 -6.56 0.87
N PHE A 52 -7.03 -6.43 0.31
CA PHE A 52 -5.87 -5.86 0.98
C PHE A 52 -5.77 -4.39 0.63
N ALA A 53 -5.66 -3.57 1.67
CA ALA A 53 -5.29 -2.16 1.56
C ALA A 53 -3.89 -1.98 2.13
N GLY A 54 -2.98 -1.48 1.32
CA GLY A 54 -1.56 -1.49 1.63
C GLY A 54 -0.77 -0.37 1.00
N VAL A 55 0.52 -0.36 1.28
CA VAL A 55 1.47 0.56 0.65
C VAL A 55 2.56 -0.22 -0.06
N CYS A 56 3.11 0.39 -1.10
CA CYS A 56 4.20 -0.18 -1.86
C CYS A 56 5.33 0.82 -2.09
N PHE A 57 6.54 0.29 -2.16
CA PHE A 57 7.66 0.92 -2.82
C PHE A 57 7.88 0.21 -4.15
N TYR A 58 7.96 0.98 -5.22
CA TYR A 58 8.03 0.47 -6.58
C TYR A 58 9.19 1.14 -7.32
N HIS A 59 10.07 0.34 -7.90
CA HIS A 59 11.12 0.84 -8.77
C HIS A 59 10.91 0.35 -10.20
N LEU A 60 10.75 -0.96 -10.35
CA LEU A 60 10.45 -1.65 -11.61
C LEU A 60 9.48 -2.79 -11.33
N ASP A 61 8.90 -3.33 -12.39
CA ASP A 61 8.01 -4.50 -12.35
C ASP A 61 8.74 -5.75 -11.81
N THR A 62 10.07 -5.73 -11.85
CA THR A 62 10.96 -6.73 -11.28
C THR A 62 11.52 -6.39 -9.90
N ASP A 63 11.25 -5.19 -9.38
CA ASP A 63 11.85 -4.64 -8.16
C ASP A 63 10.84 -3.76 -7.40
N TYR A 64 10.04 -4.39 -6.54
CA TYR A 64 9.04 -3.73 -5.72
C TYR A 64 8.81 -4.45 -4.39
N ILE A 65 8.26 -3.72 -3.44
CA ILE A 65 7.77 -4.24 -2.16
C ILE A 65 6.36 -3.73 -1.95
N GLY A 66 5.42 -4.63 -1.68
CA GLY A 66 4.04 -4.31 -1.29
C GLY A 66 3.71 -4.95 0.04
N ILE A 67 3.12 -4.18 0.95
CA ILE A 67 2.59 -4.72 2.21
C ILE A 67 1.18 -4.22 2.42
N GLY A 68 0.25 -5.16 2.63
CA GLY A 68 -1.18 -4.90 2.70
C GLY A 68 -1.84 -5.64 3.84
N ILE A 69 -2.95 -5.11 4.31
CA ILE A 69 -3.73 -5.70 5.40
C ILE A 69 -5.17 -5.93 4.96
N SER A 70 -5.72 -7.07 5.35
CA SER A 70 -7.14 -7.37 5.30
C SER A 70 -7.69 -7.60 6.71
N THR A 71 -8.97 -7.98 6.82
CA THR A 71 -9.55 -8.39 8.11
C THR A 71 -9.00 -9.70 8.65
N GLU A 72 -8.33 -10.49 7.83
CA GLU A 72 -7.89 -11.84 8.19
C GLU A 72 -6.36 -11.97 8.23
N SER A 73 -5.63 -11.18 7.44
CA SER A 73 -4.19 -11.35 7.31
C SER A 73 -3.46 -10.08 6.90
N LEU A 74 -2.17 -10.04 7.23
CA LEU A 74 -1.19 -9.18 6.60
C LEU A 74 -0.52 -9.94 5.46
N GLU A 75 -0.36 -9.32 4.30
CA GLU A 75 0.42 -9.84 3.19
C GLU A 75 1.69 -9.01 2.98
N ILE A 76 2.75 -9.67 2.56
CA ILE A 76 4.04 -9.07 2.22
C ILE A 76 4.49 -9.67 0.89
N HIS A 77 4.70 -8.80 -0.10
CA HIS A 77 5.21 -9.11 -1.42
C HIS A 77 6.55 -8.41 -1.59
N VAL A 78 7.59 -9.16 -1.94
CA VAL A 78 8.92 -8.62 -2.25
C VAL A 78 9.40 -9.24 -3.55
N MET A 79 9.46 -8.43 -4.59
CA MET A 79 10.00 -8.77 -5.90
C MET A 79 11.39 -8.14 -6.00
N ILE A 80 12.43 -8.95 -6.20
CA ILE A 80 13.80 -8.47 -6.43
C ILE A 80 14.36 -9.18 -7.66
N ASN A 81 14.71 -8.42 -8.68
CA ASN A 81 15.20 -8.92 -9.97
C ASN A 81 14.35 -10.08 -10.53
N GLY A 82 13.02 -9.99 -10.38
CA GLY A 82 12.06 -11.01 -10.86
C GLY A 82 11.86 -12.23 -9.93
N PHE A 83 12.51 -12.29 -8.76
CA PHE A 83 12.26 -13.33 -7.75
C PHE A 83 11.25 -12.89 -6.69
N LEU A 84 10.09 -13.54 -6.67
CA LEU A 84 8.98 -13.19 -5.76
C LEU A 84 9.11 -13.93 -4.45
N ASN A 85 9.16 -13.17 -3.37
CA ASN A 85 8.98 -13.67 -2.02
C ASN A 85 7.62 -13.18 -1.52
N TYR A 86 6.74 -14.12 -1.21
CA TYR A 86 5.41 -13.86 -0.67
C TYR A 86 5.32 -14.42 0.74
N SER A 87 4.72 -13.66 1.65
CA SER A 87 4.43 -14.09 3.01
C SER A 87 3.06 -13.59 3.45
N ARG A 88 2.32 -14.47 4.12
CA ARG A 88 1.00 -14.16 4.67
C ARG A 88 0.97 -14.48 6.16
N ILE A 89 0.62 -13.49 6.96
CA ILE A 89 0.61 -13.59 8.41
C ILE A 89 -0.83 -13.45 8.90
N PRO A 90 -1.42 -14.50 9.50
CA PRO A 90 -2.77 -14.42 10.07
C PRO A 90 -2.88 -13.37 11.16
N LEU A 91 -3.98 -12.62 11.19
CA LEU A 91 -4.29 -11.63 12.21
C LEU A 91 -5.42 -12.12 13.11
N LYS A 92 -5.27 -11.98 14.42
CA LYS A 92 -6.27 -12.40 15.41
C LYS A 92 -7.53 -11.54 15.41
N GLU A 93 -7.35 -10.25 15.16
CA GLU A 93 -8.40 -9.26 14.98
C GLU A 93 -7.94 -8.43 13.81
N GLY A 94 -8.60 -8.42 12.65
CA GLY A 94 -8.23 -7.52 11.57
C GLY A 94 -9.01 -6.22 11.60
N SER A 95 -8.67 -5.32 10.68
CA SER A 95 -9.39 -4.07 10.46
C SER A 95 -9.39 -3.79 8.97
N ASN A 96 -10.53 -3.32 8.47
CA ASN A 96 -10.67 -2.81 7.12
C ASN A 96 -9.98 -1.45 6.92
N GLN A 97 -9.37 -0.89 7.97
CA GLN A 97 -8.65 0.37 7.92
C GLN A 97 -7.34 0.30 8.70
N ALA A 98 -6.28 0.86 8.13
CA ALA A 98 -4.99 1.02 8.77
C ALA A 98 -4.35 2.36 8.39
N ILE A 99 -3.54 2.89 9.31
CA ILE A 99 -2.64 4.00 9.04
C ILE A 99 -1.28 3.40 8.75
N TRP A 100 -0.84 3.48 7.51
CA TRP A 100 0.46 3.02 7.05
C TRP A 100 1.50 4.09 7.28
N SER A 101 2.70 3.68 7.68
CA SER A 101 3.87 4.53 7.87
C SER A 101 5.02 4.01 7.01
N MET A 102 5.51 4.87 6.13
CA MET A 102 6.62 4.61 5.23
C MET A 102 7.77 5.53 5.58
N LYS A 103 9.00 5.03 5.51
CA LYS A 103 10.21 5.84 5.65
C LYS A 103 11.24 5.44 4.60
N ARG A 104 11.96 6.43 4.08
CA ARG A 104 13.18 6.24 3.32
C ARG A 104 14.32 6.98 4.00
N ARG A 105 15.46 6.29 4.15
CA ARG A 105 16.75 6.84 4.59
C ARG A 105 17.89 6.26 3.75
N GLY A 106 18.41 7.06 2.82
CA GLY A 106 19.32 6.61 1.78
C GLY A 106 18.73 5.45 0.98
N SER A 107 19.36 4.28 1.10
CA SER A 107 18.93 3.03 0.46
C SER A 107 17.98 2.17 1.30
N HIS A 108 17.66 2.60 2.52
CA HIS A 108 16.82 1.83 3.44
C HIS A 108 15.38 2.33 3.39
N LEU A 109 14.48 1.39 3.14
CA LEU A 109 13.04 1.57 3.15
C LEU A 109 12.47 0.91 4.39
N SER A 110 11.52 1.53 5.07
CA SER A 110 10.80 0.89 6.17
C SER A 110 9.31 1.06 5.98
N ILE A 111 8.57 -0.02 6.21
CA ILE A 111 7.10 -0.04 6.17
C ILE A 111 6.60 -0.54 7.51
N GLY A 112 5.67 0.21 8.09
CA GLY A 112 4.92 -0.18 9.27
C GLY A 112 3.46 0.23 9.13
N TYR A 113 2.64 -0.22 10.06
CA TYR A 113 1.27 0.20 10.17
C TYR A 113 0.88 0.37 11.62
N ARG A 114 -0.18 1.14 11.85
CA ARG A 114 -0.91 1.16 13.11
C ARG A 114 -2.39 1.15 12.85
N ARG A 115 -3.13 0.61 13.83
CA ARG A 115 -4.58 0.66 13.83
C ARG A 115 -5.05 1.97 14.44
N GLN A 116 -6.27 2.38 14.15
CA GLN A 116 -6.83 3.61 14.71
C GLN A 116 -6.87 3.62 16.24
N SER A 117 -7.04 2.44 16.86
CA SER A 117 -7.01 2.24 18.31
C SER A 117 -5.61 2.16 18.93
N SER A 118 -4.55 2.27 18.12
CA SER A 118 -3.16 2.10 18.55
C SER A 118 -2.33 3.36 18.31
N ASP A 119 -1.58 3.73 19.35
CA ASP A 119 -0.67 4.88 19.31
C ASP A 119 0.71 4.53 18.73
N SER A 120 1.07 3.24 18.69
CA SER A 120 2.39 2.78 18.23
C SER A 120 2.35 2.19 16.83
N VAL A 121 3.40 2.46 16.06
CA VAL A 121 3.62 1.84 14.74
C VAL A 121 4.22 0.46 14.94
N THR A 122 3.55 -0.56 14.39
CA THR A 122 4.12 -1.89 14.21
C THR A 122 4.93 -1.89 12.90
N TRP A 123 6.25 -1.91 13.03
CA TRP A 123 7.14 -2.02 11.86
C TRP A 123 7.14 -3.44 11.34
N VAL A 124 6.75 -3.60 10.07
CA VAL A 124 6.68 -4.91 9.42
C VAL A 124 8.07 -5.32 8.94
N GLY A 125 8.84 -4.37 8.40
CA GLY A 125 10.17 -4.66 7.92
C GLY A 125 10.95 -3.43 7.47
N SER A 126 12.24 -3.69 7.24
CA SER A 126 13.18 -2.78 6.60
C SER A 126 13.79 -3.47 5.40
N TYR A 127 13.92 -2.76 4.29
CA TYR A 127 14.25 -3.33 2.99
C TYR A 127 15.21 -2.43 2.20
N THR A 128 15.85 -3.03 1.21
CA THR A 128 16.60 -2.33 0.17
C THR A 128 16.24 -2.95 -1.17
N LEU A 129 15.96 -2.10 -2.15
CA LEU A 129 15.72 -2.50 -3.54
C LEU A 129 16.88 -2.04 -4.42
N PRO A 130 17.21 -2.76 -5.50
CA PRO A 130 18.15 -2.27 -6.51
C PRO A 130 17.76 -0.89 -7.03
N GLY A 131 18.72 0.04 -7.12
CA GLY A 131 18.51 1.39 -7.70
C GLY A 131 17.84 2.42 -6.79
N ILE A 132 17.32 2.00 -5.63
CA ILE A 132 16.50 2.82 -4.73
C ILE A 132 17.20 4.06 -4.17
N GLN A 133 18.54 4.06 -4.14
CA GLN A 133 19.35 5.18 -3.66
C GLN A 133 19.19 6.43 -4.54
N LYS A 134 18.76 6.27 -5.80
CA LYS A 134 18.57 7.40 -6.72
C LYS A 134 17.18 7.98 -6.61
N SER A 135 16.17 7.12 -6.71
CA SER A 135 14.76 7.52 -6.69
C SER A 135 13.91 6.31 -6.37
N VAL A 136 12.77 6.56 -5.72
CA VAL A 136 11.77 5.55 -5.42
C VAL A 136 10.38 6.07 -5.74
N SER A 137 9.55 5.21 -6.33
CA SER A 137 8.12 5.45 -6.39
C SER A 137 7.44 4.81 -5.19
N PHE A 138 6.47 5.48 -4.57
CA PHE A 138 5.80 4.97 -3.39
C PHE A 138 4.34 5.42 -3.35
N GLY A 139 3.47 4.62 -2.75
CA GLY A 139 2.05 4.94 -2.70
C GLY A 139 1.20 3.80 -2.17
N PRO A 140 -0.13 3.99 -2.11
CA PRO A 140 -1.03 2.91 -1.82
C PRO A 140 -1.04 1.88 -2.95
N TYR A 141 -1.29 0.63 -2.59
CA TYR A 141 -1.79 -0.38 -3.51
C TYR A 141 -2.99 -1.09 -2.88
N PHE A 142 -3.79 -1.69 -3.75
CA PHE A 142 -4.94 -2.48 -3.34
C PHE A 142 -4.95 -3.79 -4.11
N ALA A 143 -5.25 -4.87 -3.41
CA ALA A 143 -5.39 -6.20 -4.00
C ALA A 143 -6.72 -6.81 -3.57
N ASN A 144 -7.29 -7.67 -4.42
CA ASN A 144 -8.57 -8.33 -4.16
C ASN A 144 -8.46 -9.79 -4.58
N GLU A 145 -8.36 -10.67 -3.60
CA GLU A 145 -8.34 -12.12 -3.82
C GLU A 145 -9.75 -12.73 -3.91
N GLY A 146 -10.79 -11.89 -3.76
CA GLY A 146 -12.18 -12.30 -3.84
C GLY A 146 -12.67 -12.54 -5.26
N SER A 147 -13.97 -12.83 -5.36
CA SER A 147 -14.69 -13.08 -6.62
C SER A 147 -15.56 -11.91 -7.07
N GLU A 148 -15.68 -10.86 -6.26
CA GLU A 148 -16.52 -9.68 -6.53
C GLU A 148 -15.71 -8.40 -6.42
N ASP A 149 -16.14 -7.37 -7.14
CA ASP A 149 -15.60 -6.02 -7.03
C ASP A 149 -15.65 -5.53 -5.59
N ALA A 150 -14.57 -4.90 -5.15
CA ALA A 150 -14.48 -4.31 -3.83
C ALA A 150 -14.18 -2.83 -3.91
N LYS A 151 -14.61 -2.06 -2.90
CA LYS A 151 -14.18 -0.67 -2.77
C LYS A 151 -12.95 -0.57 -1.89
N ALA A 152 -12.03 0.29 -2.29
CA ALA A 152 -10.92 0.69 -1.44
C ALA A 152 -10.66 2.19 -1.56
N SER A 153 -10.04 2.77 -0.54
CA SER A 153 -9.86 4.21 -0.45
C SER A 153 -8.64 4.63 0.35
N MET A 154 -8.16 5.84 0.04
CA MET A 154 -7.20 6.61 0.81
C MET A 154 -7.87 7.90 1.25
N SER A 155 -7.92 8.15 2.56
CA SER A 155 -8.62 9.31 3.15
C SER A 155 -7.69 10.35 3.79
N ALA A 156 -6.41 10.02 3.96
CA ALA A 156 -5.41 10.96 4.44
C ALA A 156 -4.02 10.57 3.92
N LEU A 157 -3.21 11.59 3.63
CA LEU A 157 -1.80 11.47 3.31
C LEU A 157 -1.04 12.60 4.00
N ASP A 158 0.00 12.25 4.74
CA ASP A 158 0.95 13.17 5.35
C ASP A 158 2.33 12.82 4.83
N TYR A 159 3.02 13.78 4.20
CA TYR A 159 4.35 13.59 3.66
C TYR A 159 5.29 14.62 4.25
N LYS A 160 6.42 14.15 4.77
CA LYS A 160 7.47 14.99 5.30
C LYS A 160 8.80 14.58 4.69
N LYS A 161 9.40 15.51 3.96
CA LYS A 161 10.81 15.42 3.58
C LYS A 161 11.68 15.50 4.85
N GLU A 162 12.60 14.56 5.00
CA GLU A 162 13.60 14.59 6.07
C GLU A 162 14.84 15.34 5.55
N ILE A 163 15.49 16.11 6.42
CA ILE A 163 16.71 16.90 6.13
C ILE A 163 17.91 16.21 6.77
#